data_AF-A0A421CD03-F1
#
_entry.id   AF-A0A421CD03-F1
#
_cell.length_a   1.000
_cell.length_b   1.000
_cell.length_c   1.000
_cell.angle_alpha   90.00
_cell.angle_beta   90.00
_cell.angle_gamma   90.00
#
_symmetry.space_group_name_H-M   'P 1'
#
loop_
_entity.id
_entity.type
_entity.pdbx_description
1 polymer ?
#
loop_
_entity_poly.entity_id
_entity_poly.type
_entity_poly.pdbx_seq_one_letter_code
_entity_poly.pdbx_strand_id
1 'polypeptide(L)'
;MTTEEMSVYYFDDQCPWNQLALLQARSAARVLGLRLIEFNLAEVGSDLPVFFPFSLVHKNHMIAGPVPANFIVEIVKGFRTVAPQNETADKPSGKCDNLRPYSRESLKDACNVCTNGTGRGTEEKVNWYNRFRGEDKIFGFVSYFNKRPVAFCEVIPSSYSPYSIPKNDRTAFITCIYSSPDEPLDFRGELIDEVIAESKRRKYERIEVLSGVRSPFPNGPKRFFESRGFFCDKQLLDSVIMLSGSDEISLLTKAL
;
A
#
# COMPACT_ATOMS: atom_id res chain seq x y z
N MET A 1 -9.68 36.41 4.01
CA MET A 1 -10.16 35.17 3.38
C MET A 1 -9.21 34.07 3.81
N THR A 2 -9.69 33.06 4.54
CA THR A 2 -8.89 31.86 4.81
C THR A 2 -8.60 31.19 3.48
N THR A 3 -7.33 31.01 3.14
CA THR A 3 -6.96 30.24 1.94
C THR A 3 -7.42 28.80 2.17
N GLU A 4 -8.24 28.25 1.27
CA GLU A 4 -8.65 26.85 1.40
C GLU A 4 -7.42 25.92 1.31
N GLU A 5 -7.47 24.82 2.05
CA GLU A 5 -6.34 23.94 2.28
C GLU A 5 -6.58 22.55 1.68
N MET A 6 -5.48 21.93 1.25
CA MET A 6 -5.42 20.54 0.85
C MET A 6 -4.27 19.90 1.62
N SER A 7 -4.53 18.76 2.24
CA SER A 7 -3.54 18.06 3.06
C SER A 7 -3.11 16.77 2.38
N VAL A 8 -1.84 16.44 2.44
CA VAL A 8 -1.31 15.13 2.03
C VAL A 8 -0.61 14.46 3.19
N TYR A 9 -0.88 13.18 3.35
CA TYR A 9 -0.28 12.29 4.34
C TYR A 9 0.50 11.23 3.60
N TYR A 10 1.77 11.05 3.93
CA TYR A 10 2.62 10.06 3.29
C TYR A 10 3.54 9.38 4.28
N PHE A 11 3.82 8.10 4.06
CA PHE A 11 4.72 7.34 4.92
C PHE A 11 6.14 7.36 4.38
N ASP A 12 6.87 8.46 4.62
CA ASP A 12 8.26 8.64 4.20
C ASP A 12 8.46 8.16 2.73
N ASP A 13 9.58 7.50 2.43
CA ASP A 13 9.84 6.83 1.16
C ASP A 13 9.49 5.31 1.19
N GLN A 14 8.59 4.86 2.07
CA GLN A 14 8.19 3.44 2.15
C GLN A 14 7.63 2.95 0.81
N CYS A 15 6.89 3.78 0.09
CA CYS A 15 6.34 3.44 -1.22
C CYS A 15 7.12 4.16 -2.33
N PRO A 16 7.56 3.44 -3.39
CA PRO A 16 8.32 4.04 -4.49
C PRO A 16 7.53 5.11 -5.27
N TRP A 17 6.21 5.17 -5.07
CA TRP A 17 5.33 6.13 -5.73
C TRP A 17 5.15 7.46 -4.96
N ASN A 18 5.59 7.56 -3.71
CA ASN A 18 5.29 8.72 -2.84
C ASN A 18 5.79 10.04 -3.42
N GLN A 19 7.03 10.09 -3.93
CA GLN A 19 7.59 11.30 -4.52
C GLN A 19 6.79 11.77 -5.76
N LEU A 20 6.33 10.83 -6.60
CA LEU A 20 5.47 11.17 -7.72
C LEU A 20 4.12 11.69 -7.25
N ALA A 21 3.50 11.03 -6.28
CA ALA A 21 2.19 11.43 -5.75
C ALA A 21 2.23 12.84 -5.14
N LEU A 22 3.29 13.17 -4.40
CA LEU A 22 3.55 14.52 -3.88
C LEU A 22 3.68 15.55 -5.01
N LEU A 23 4.42 15.25 -6.07
CA LEU A 23 4.53 16.14 -7.24
C LEU A 23 3.18 16.39 -7.91
N GLN A 24 2.34 15.36 -8.06
CA GLN A 24 1.00 15.49 -8.63
C GLN A 24 0.09 16.34 -7.73
N ALA A 25 0.14 16.14 -6.41
CA ALA A 25 -0.62 16.94 -5.45
C ALA A 25 -0.19 18.42 -5.45
N ARG A 26 1.12 18.71 -5.46
CA ARG A 26 1.64 20.08 -5.60
C ARG A 26 1.17 20.75 -6.89
N SER A 27 1.17 20.02 -8.00
CA SER A 27 0.66 20.53 -9.28
C SER A 27 -0.84 20.83 -9.22
N ALA A 28 -1.64 19.93 -8.62
CA ALA A 28 -3.07 20.14 -8.45
C ALA A 28 -3.37 21.34 -7.54
N ALA A 29 -2.66 21.47 -6.40
CA ALA A 29 -2.81 22.60 -5.47
C ALA A 29 -2.59 23.94 -6.18
N ARG A 30 -1.55 24.02 -7.00
CA ARG A 30 -1.23 25.22 -7.80
C ARG A 30 -2.36 25.58 -8.76
N VAL A 31 -2.91 24.60 -9.47
CA VAL A 31 -4.02 24.81 -10.42
C VAL A 31 -5.32 25.22 -9.70
N LEU A 32 -5.52 24.73 -8.48
CA LEU A 32 -6.71 25.02 -7.67
C LEU A 32 -6.58 26.31 -6.85
N GLY A 33 -5.39 26.89 -6.75
CA GLY A 33 -5.13 28.04 -5.86
C GLY A 33 -5.22 27.67 -4.37
N LEU A 34 -4.96 26.42 -4.01
CA LEU A 34 -5.03 25.90 -2.64
C LEU A 34 -3.65 25.90 -1.98
N ARG A 35 -3.64 26.08 -0.66
CA ARG A 35 -2.46 25.84 0.16
C ARG A 35 -2.30 24.34 0.37
N LEU A 36 -1.16 23.76 -0.05
CA LEU A 36 -0.83 22.37 0.23
C LEU A 36 -0.11 22.27 1.59
N ILE A 37 -0.57 21.36 2.44
CA ILE A 37 0.09 20.99 3.70
C ILE A 37 0.53 19.54 3.59
N GLU A 38 1.79 19.26 3.93
CA GLU A 38 2.40 17.94 3.80
C GLU A 38 2.71 17.38 5.18
N PHE A 39 2.21 16.18 5.48
CA PHE A 39 2.41 15.46 6.74
C PHE A 39 3.18 14.16 6.46
N ASN A 40 4.45 14.10 6.88
CA ASN A 40 5.21 12.86 6.88
C ASN A 40 4.82 12.02 8.10
N LEU A 41 4.13 10.91 7.87
CA LEU A 41 3.61 10.06 8.94
C LEU A 41 4.71 9.36 9.78
N ALA A 42 5.95 9.34 9.31
CA ALA A 42 7.08 8.88 10.12
C ALA A 42 7.48 9.88 11.22
N GLU A 43 7.11 11.16 11.07
CA GLU A 43 7.49 12.25 11.97
C GLU A 43 6.31 12.75 12.81
N VAL A 44 5.12 12.74 12.22
CA VAL A 44 3.91 13.25 12.84
C VAL A 44 2.80 12.21 12.77
N GLY A 45 2.11 11.99 13.89
CA GLY A 45 0.86 11.24 13.89
C GLY A 45 -0.22 11.93 13.05
N SER A 46 -1.28 11.20 12.73
CA SER A 46 -2.45 11.74 12.06
C SER A 46 -3.67 11.57 12.96
N ASP A 47 -4.39 12.66 13.20
CA ASP A 47 -5.73 12.60 13.81
C ASP A 47 -6.79 12.08 12.82
N LEU A 48 -6.44 12.01 11.52
CA LEU A 48 -7.27 11.43 10.49
C LEU A 48 -7.00 9.94 10.30
N PRO A 49 -8.03 9.15 9.93
CA PRO A 49 -7.89 7.74 9.62
C PRO A 49 -7.14 7.55 8.29
N VAL A 50 -5.82 7.48 8.34
CA VAL A 50 -4.95 7.30 7.16
C VAL A 50 -4.47 5.85 7.11
N PHE A 51 -4.67 5.22 5.95
CA PHE A 51 -4.48 3.77 5.75
C PHE A 51 -3.65 3.45 4.50
N PHE A 52 -3.00 4.45 3.92
CA PHE A 52 -2.28 4.31 2.66
C PHE A 52 -0.92 4.98 2.73
N PRO A 53 0.07 4.50 1.95
CA PRO A 53 1.38 5.13 1.87
C PRO A 53 1.33 6.58 1.39
N PHE A 54 0.26 6.95 0.66
CA PHE A 54 -0.07 8.30 0.24
C PHE A 54 -1.60 8.50 0.27
N SER A 55 -2.05 9.53 0.98
CA SER A 55 -3.45 9.98 1.02
C SER A 55 -3.52 11.50 0.89
N LEU A 56 -4.37 11.97 -0.02
CA LEU A 56 -4.74 13.39 -0.14
C LEU A 56 -6.14 13.59 0.43
N VAL A 57 -6.28 14.58 1.31
CA VAL A 57 -7.53 14.96 1.94
C VAL A 57 -7.89 16.40 1.59
N HIS A 58 -9.09 16.59 1.07
CA HIS A 58 -9.67 17.92 0.87
C HIS A 58 -11.20 17.86 1.07
N LYS A 59 -11.69 18.57 2.10
CA LYS A 59 -13.09 18.50 2.55
C LYS A 59 -13.48 17.03 2.81
N ASN A 60 -14.48 16.53 2.11
CA ASN A 60 -14.98 15.16 2.27
C ASN A 60 -14.31 14.15 1.33
N HIS A 61 -13.33 14.57 0.53
CA HIS A 61 -12.62 13.68 -0.39
C HIS A 61 -11.37 13.13 0.26
N MET A 62 -11.24 11.80 0.26
CA MET A 62 -9.99 11.09 0.52
C MET A 62 -9.55 10.39 -0.78
N ILE A 63 -8.43 10.84 -1.35
CA ILE A 63 -7.87 10.30 -2.59
C ILE A 63 -6.58 9.55 -2.23
N ALA A 64 -6.49 8.27 -2.57
CA ALA A 64 -5.35 7.42 -2.27
C ALA A 64 -4.53 7.05 -3.51
N GLY A 65 -3.24 6.83 -3.29
CA GLY A 65 -2.29 6.37 -4.30
C GLY A 65 -1.80 7.48 -5.24
N PRO A 66 -0.87 7.13 -6.16
CA PRO A 66 -0.42 8.07 -7.17
C PRO A 66 -1.56 8.30 -8.19
N VAL A 67 -2.18 9.47 -8.12
CA VAL A 67 -3.16 9.91 -9.12
C VAL A 67 -2.62 11.11 -9.90
N PRO A 68 -2.93 11.25 -11.20
CA PRO A 68 -2.57 12.43 -11.97
C PRO A 68 -3.17 13.73 -11.41
N ALA A 69 -2.47 14.85 -11.56
CA ALA A 69 -2.89 16.15 -11.06
C ALA A 69 -4.24 16.59 -11.64
N ASN A 70 -4.49 16.33 -12.93
CA ASN A 70 -5.78 16.63 -13.57
C ASN A 70 -6.93 15.83 -12.94
N PHE A 71 -6.69 14.57 -12.55
CA PHE A 71 -7.67 13.76 -11.82
C PHE A 71 -8.04 14.43 -10.50
N ILE A 72 -7.05 14.85 -9.70
CA ILE A 72 -7.28 15.56 -8.42
C ILE A 72 -8.11 16.83 -8.66
N VAL A 73 -7.75 17.63 -9.66
CA VAL A 73 -8.45 18.88 -10.00
C VAL A 73 -9.92 18.61 -10.38
N GLU A 74 -10.17 17.60 -11.19
CA GLU A 74 -11.53 17.23 -11.63
C GLU A 74 -12.40 16.77 -10.46
N ILE A 75 -11.85 16.02 -9.50
CA ILE A 75 -12.56 15.62 -8.27
C ILE A 75 -12.87 16.85 -7.41
N VAL A 76 -11.86 17.67 -7.11
CA VAL A 76 -12.02 18.82 -6.20
C VAL A 76 -13.00 19.85 -6.76
N LYS A 77 -13.02 20.05 -8.09
CA LYS A 77 -13.98 20.95 -8.75
C LYS A 77 -15.37 20.34 -8.96
N GLY A 78 -15.56 19.05 -8.65
CA GLY A 78 -16.83 18.34 -8.86
C GLY A 78 -17.12 18.03 -10.34
N PHE A 79 -16.11 18.07 -11.20
CA PHE A 79 -16.25 17.75 -12.64
C PHE A 79 -16.18 16.26 -12.94
N ARG A 80 -15.68 15.46 -11.99
CA ARG A 80 -15.69 14.00 -12.08
C ARG A 80 -16.38 13.40 -10.87
N THR A 81 -17.37 12.55 -11.13
CA THR A 81 -17.90 11.60 -10.15
C THR A 81 -17.14 10.28 -10.28
N VAL A 82 -16.78 9.67 -9.16
CA VAL A 82 -16.07 8.39 -9.12
C VAL A 82 -17.07 7.30 -8.76
N ALA A 83 -17.26 6.36 -9.68
CA ALA A 83 -18.09 5.19 -9.44
C ALA A 83 -17.35 4.20 -8.52
N PRO A 84 -18.09 3.37 -7.76
CA PRO A 84 -17.51 2.22 -7.08
C PRO A 84 -16.74 1.35 -8.05
N GLN A 85 -15.58 0.88 -7.60
CA GLN A 85 -14.75 -0.03 -8.38
C GLN A 85 -15.50 -1.36 -8.61
N ASN A 86 -15.45 -1.84 -9.85
CA ASN A 86 -15.94 -3.18 -10.18
C ASN A 86 -15.12 -4.23 -9.45
N GLU A 87 -15.75 -5.38 -9.22
CA GLU A 87 -15.08 -6.55 -8.68
C GLU A 87 -13.87 -6.92 -9.57
N THR A 88 -12.68 -6.96 -8.98
CA THR A 88 -11.46 -7.37 -9.70
C THR A 88 -11.64 -8.82 -10.15
N ALA A 89 -11.17 -9.23 -11.33
CA ALA A 89 -11.19 -10.65 -11.71
C ALA A 89 -10.04 -11.41 -11.04
N ASP A 90 -10.30 -12.61 -10.52
CA ASP A 90 -9.24 -13.46 -9.98
C ASP A 90 -8.42 -14.07 -11.12
N LYS A 91 -7.10 -13.96 -11.00
CA LYS A 91 -6.18 -14.72 -11.85
C LYS A 91 -5.96 -16.11 -11.24
N PRO A 92 -5.74 -17.16 -12.06
CA PRO A 92 -5.35 -18.47 -11.54
C PRO A 92 -4.07 -18.37 -10.71
N SER A 93 -3.96 -19.19 -9.66
CA SER A 93 -2.77 -19.22 -8.81
C SER A 93 -1.53 -19.65 -9.61
N GLY A 94 -0.46 -18.88 -9.49
CA GLY A 94 0.87 -19.22 -9.99
C GLY A 94 1.74 -19.89 -8.92
N LYS A 95 2.79 -20.57 -9.37
CA LYS A 95 3.87 -21.09 -8.52
C LYS A 95 5.20 -20.47 -8.96
N CYS A 96 5.95 -19.94 -8.01
CA CYS A 96 7.24 -19.37 -8.30
C CYS A 96 8.32 -20.46 -8.38
N ASP A 97 9.40 -20.16 -9.11
CA ASP A 97 10.59 -21.02 -9.13
C ASP A 97 11.50 -20.76 -7.92
N ASN A 98 11.39 -19.56 -7.35
CA ASN A 98 12.24 -19.10 -6.27
C ASN A 98 11.58 -17.98 -5.46
N LEU A 99 11.78 -18.01 -4.15
CA LEU A 99 11.41 -16.97 -3.19
C LEU A 99 12.67 -16.44 -2.52
N ARG A 100 12.87 -15.12 -2.58
CA ARG A 100 14.04 -14.49 -1.95
C ARG A 100 13.59 -13.53 -0.85
N PRO A 101 14.18 -13.58 0.35
CA PRO A 101 13.91 -12.59 1.38
C PRO A 101 14.38 -11.21 0.94
N TYR A 102 13.87 -10.17 1.60
CA TYR A 102 14.28 -8.79 1.35
C TYR A 102 15.76 -8.57 1.68
N SER A 103 16.48 -8.19 0.64
CA SER A 103 17.82 -7.65 0.64
C SER A 103 17.81 -6.34 -0.13
N ARG A 104 18.92 -5.61 -0.16
CA ARG A 104 19.02 -4.42 -1.01
C ARG A 104 18.71 -4.76 -2.46
N GLU A 105 19.19 -5.91 -2.95
CA GLU A 105 19.03 -6.39 -4.31
C GLU A 105 17.58 -6.80 -4.60
N SER A 106 17.00 -7.67 -3.77
CA SER A 106 15.61 -8.10 -3.99
C SER A 106 14.61 -6.96 -3.76
N LEU A 107 14.94 -5.96 -2.95
CA LEU A 107 14.09 -4.76 -2.83
C LEU A 107 14.05 -3.95 -4.12
N LYS A 108 15.15 -3.88 -4.90
CA LYS A 108 15.13 -3.28 -6.23
C LYS A 108 14.21 -4.05 -7.17
N ASP A 109 14.23 -5.38 -7.09
CA ASP A 109 13.33 -6.24 -7.84
C ASP A 109 11.87 -6.03 -7.46
N ALA A 110 11.56 -5.90 -6.16
CA ALA A 110 10.23 -5.55 -5.68
C ALA A 110 9.76 -4.18 -6.20
N CYS A 111 10.65 -3.17 -6.21
CA CYS A 111 10.35 -1.85 -6.77
C CYS A 111 10.07 -1.94 -8.27
N ASN A 112 10.83 -2.74 -9.02
CA ASN A 112 10.57 -2.97 -10.44
C ASN A 112 9.20 -3.58 -10.68
N VAL A 113 8.79 -4.56 -9.87
CA VAL A 113 7.43 -5.13 -9.95
C VAL A 113 6.36 -4.08 -9.61
N CYS A 114 6.56 -3.32 -8.53
CA CYS A 114 5.63 -2.28 -8.07
C CYS A 114 5.46 -1.13 -9.07
N THR A 115 6.53 -0.82 -9.82
CA THR A 115 6.61 0.36 -10.68
C THR A 115 6.52 0.03 -12.17
N ASN A 116 5.98 -1.15 -12.50
CA ASN A 116 5.80 -1.65 -13.86
C ASN A 116 7.09 -1.54 -14.70
N GLY A 117 8.21 -1.96 -14.11
CA GLY A 117 9.52 -1.99 -14.75
C GLY A 117 10.27 -0.65 -14.82
N THR A 118 9.68 0.46 -14.36
CA THR A 118 10.35 1.77 -14.43
C THR A 118 11.45 1.96 -13.39
N GLY A 119 11.42 1.20 -12.29
CA GLY A 119 12.37 1.35 -11.17
C GLY A 119 12.27 2.69 -10.44
N ARG A 120 11.18 3.44 -10.63
CA ARG A 120 10.96 4.73 -10.00
C ARG A 120 11.00 4.62 -8.48
N GLY A 121 11.58 5.62 -7.78
CA GLY A 121 11.55 5.66 -6.32
C GLY A 121 12.36 4.55 -5.62
N THR A 122 13.14 3.77 -6.38
CA THR A 122 13.85 2.60 -5.85
C THR A 122 14.94 3.00 -4.88
N GLU A 123 15.73 4.04 -5.19
CA GLU A 123 16.81 4.45 -4.29
C GLU A 123 16.26 5.10 -3.02
N GLU A 124 15.16 5.85 -3.13
CA GLU A 124 14.41 6.39 -1.99
C GLU A 124 13.89 5.27 -1.08
N LYS A 125 13.24 4.24 -1.65
CA LYS A 125 12.77 3.07 -0.88
C LYS A 125 13.92 2.25 -0.29
N VAL A 126 15.03 2.10 -1.00
CA VAL A 126 16.24 1.45 -0.47
C VAL A 126 16.83 2.25 0.68
N ASN A 127 16.87 3.58 0.59
CA ASN A 127 17.34 4.44 1.67
C ASN A 127 16.42 4.36 2.88
N TRP A 128 15.10 4.40 2.68
CA TRP A 128 14.11 4.13 3.72
C TRP A 128 14.38 2.79 4.38
N TYR A 129 14.44 1.70 3.61
CA TYR A 129 14.70 0.37 4.12
C TYR A 129 16.00 0.29 4.92
N ASN A 130 17.07 0.97 4.48
CA ASN A 130 18.35 1.02 5.18
C ASN A 130 18.28 1.77 6.52
N ARG A 131 17.47 2.83 6.63
CA ARG A 131 17.24 3.54 7.91
C ARG A 131 16.56 2.64 8.95
N PHE A 132 15.63 1.79 8.51
CA PHE A 132 14.89 0.87 9.37
C PHE A 132 15.56 -0.51 9.52
N ARG A 133 16.54 -0.85 8.67
CA ARG A 133 17.24 -2.15 8.67
C ARG A 133 18.05 -2.42 9.93
N GLY A 134 18.48 -1.37 10.62
CA GLY A 134 19.22 -1.48 11.88
C GLY A 134 18.44 -2.15 13.01
N GLU A 135 17.13 -2.40 12.83
CA GLU A 135 16.25 -2.87 13.89
C GLU A 135 15.66 -4.28 13.67
N ASP A 136 15.98 -4.98 12.56
CA ASP A 136 15.38 -6.29 12.19
C ASP A 136 13.83 -6.29 12.17
N LYS A 137 13.24 -5.13 11.87
CA LYS A 137 11.78 -4.92 11.92
C LYS A 137 11.09 -5.11 10.58
N ILE A 138 11.80 -4.95 9.47
CA ILE A 138 11.22 -5.12 8.14
C ILE A 138 11.65 -6.47 7.58
N PHE A 139 10.66 -7.30 7.27
CA PHE A 139 10.89 -8.52 6.50
C PHE A 139 9.90 -8.60 5.34
N GLY A 140 10.20 -9.46 4.38
CA GLY A 140 9.44 -9.54 3.15
C GLY A 140 10.11 -10.47 2.17
N PHE A 141 9.40 -10.78 1.09
CA PHE A 141 9.83 -11.75 0.11
C PHE A 141 9.49 -11.27 -1.30
N VAL A 142 10.30 -11.69 -2.27
CA VAL A 142 10.05 -11.49 -3.70
C VAL A 142 9.96 -12.86 -4.37
N SER A 143 8.89 -13.09 -5.12
CA SER A 143 8.69 -14.28 -5.94
C SER A 143 9.31 -14.08 -7.31
N TYR A 144 9.97 -15.11 -7.82
CA TYR A 144 10.55 -15.13 -9.15
C TYR A 144 9.97 -16.27 -9.97
N PHE A 145 9.67 -15.98 -11.24
CA PHE A 145 9.25 -16.96 -12.22
C PHE A 145 10.02 -16.72 -13.51
N ASN A 146 10.61 -17.77 -14.09
CA ASN A 146 11.55 -17.70 -15.21
C ASN A 146 12.67 -16.67 -14.99
N LYS A 147 13.25 -16.67 -13.77
CA LYS A 147 14.32 -15.75 -13.32
C LYS A 147 13.92 -14.25 -13.28
N ARG A 148 12.65 -13.91 -13.49
CA ARG A 148 12.13 -12.53 -13.39
C ARG A 148 11.34 -12.36 -12.10
N PRO A 149 11.41 -11.20 -11.42
CA PRO A 149 10.55 -10.94 -10.28
C PRO A 149 9.10 -10.73 -10.76
N VAL A 150 8.13 -11.34 -10.09
CA VAL A 150 6.72 -11.36 -10.50
C VAL A 150 5.74 -10.91 -9.42
N ALA A 151 6.14 -10.99 -8.15
CA ALA A 151 5.35 -10.53 -7.01
C ALA A 151 6.26 -10.25 -5.82
N PHE A 152 5.77 -9.49 -4.84
CA PHE A 152 6.46 -9.27 -3.57
C PHE A 152 5.47 -9.05 -2.42
N CYS A 153 5.96 -9.21 -1.20
CA CYS A 153 5.24 -8.92 0.03
C CYS A 153 6.19 -8.28 1.05
N GLU A 154 5.76 -7.19 1.69
CA GLU A 154 6.48 -6.44 2.71
C GLU A 154 5.68 -6.44 4.02
N VAL A 155 6.40 -6.63 5.13
CA VAL A 155 5.83 -6.76 6.47
C VAL A 155 6.67 -5.97 7.48
N ILE A 156 5.97 -5.31 8.40
CA ILE A 156 6.55 -4.63 9.58
C ILE A 156 5.73 -4.96 10.83
N PRO A 157 6.24 -4.77 12.05
CA PRO A 157 5.40 -4.75 13.25
C PRO A 157 4.29 -3.69 13.14
N SER A 158 3.07 -4.01 13.57
CA SER A 158 1.96 -3.04 13.53
C SER A 158 2.23 -1.76 14.35
N SER A 159 3.04 -1.87 15.40
CA SER A 159 3.55 -0.76 16.21
C SER A 159 4.42 0.23 15.42
N TYR A 160 5.04 -0.24 14.33
CA TYR A 160 5.86 0.56 13.42
C TYR A 160 5.07 1.11 12.22
N SER A 161 3.86 0.60 11.98
CA SER A 161 2.98 1.17 10.95
C SER A 161 2.53 2.55 11.40
N PRO A 162 2.48 3.56 10.52
CA PRO A 162 1.90 4.86 10.85
C PRO A 162 0.36 4.88 10.77
N TYR A 163 -0.25 3.83 10.20
CA TYR A 163 -1.68 3.85 9.87
C TYR A 163 -2.56 3.77 11.11
N SER A 164 -3.81 4.19 11.02
CA SER A 164 -4.76 4.18 12.15
C SER A 164 -5.31 2.78 12.47
N ILE A 165 -4.42 1.79 12.56
CA ILE A 165 -4.65 0.39 12.92
C ILE A 165 -4.19 0.11 14.35
N PRO A 166 -4.65 -0.98 15.01
CA PRO A 166 -4.14 -1.39 16.31
C PRO A 166 -2.61 -1.49 16.34
N LYS A 167 -1.99 -1.03 17.44
CA LYS A 167 -0.53 -0.99 17.62
C LYS A 167 -0.08 -2.06 18.59
N ASN A 168 0.68 -3.04 18.11
CA ASN A 168 1.19 -4.16 18.90
C ASN A 168 2.46 -4.76 18.29
N ASP A 169 3.52 -4.93 19.08
CA ASP A 169 4.78 -5.58 18.66
C ASP A 169 4.62 -7.08 18.37
N ARG A 170 3.53 -7.71 18.85
CA ARG A 170 3.15 -9.11 18.58
C ARG A 170 2.23 -9.27 17.37
N THR A 171 1.95 -8.19 16.65
CA THR A 171 1.21 -8.22 15.39
C THR A 171 2.13 -7.86 14.23
N ALA A 172 2.24 -8.77 13.25
CA ALA A 172 2.83 -8.47 11.96
C ALA A 172 1.80 -7.77 11.07
N PHE A 173 2.22 -6.75 10.33
CA PHE A 173 1.37 -5.98 9.43
C PHE A 173 1.92 -6.01 8.00
N ILE A 174 1.14 -6.55 7.07
CA ILE A 174 1.47 -6.53 5.64
C ILE A 174 1.24 -5.11 5.12
N THR A 175 2.33 -4.38 4.89
CA THR A 175 2.30 -3.01 4.39
C THR A 175 2.06 -2.94 2.89
N CYS A 176 2.55 -3.94 2.15
CA CYS A 176 2.41 -4.01 0.72
C CYS A 176 2.52 -5.45 0.23
N ILE A 177 1.53 -5.93 -0.52
CA ILE A 177 1.65 -7.16 -1.30
C ILE A 177 1.09 -6.92 -2.70
N TYR A 178 1.85 -7.32 -3.71
CA TYR A 178 1.52 -7.01 -5.09
C TYR A 178 2.06 -8.09 -6.03
N SER A 179 1.31 -8.38 -7.08
CA SER A 179 1.77 -9.17 -8.23
C SER A 179 1.62 -8.33 -9.47
N SER A 180 2.60 -8.44 -10.37
CA SER A 180 2.64 -7.70 -11.62
C SER A 180 1.30 -7.84 -12.38
N PRO A 181 0.71 -6.73 -12.86
CA PRO A 181 -0.56 -6.78 -13.56
C PRO A 181 -0.42 -7.49 -14.91
N ASP A 182 0.79 -7.51 -15.49
CA ASP A 182 1.10 -8.14 -16.77
C ASP A 182 1.27 -9.67 -16.67
N GLU A 183 1.40 -10.22 -15.46
CA GLU A 183 1.54 -11.67 -15.30
C GLU A 183 0.16 -12.36 -15.38
N PRO A 184 0.01 -13.44 -16.16
CA PRO A 184 -1.28 -14.11 -16.33
C PRO A 184 -1.73 -14.90 -15.10
N LEU A 185 -0.83 -15.13 -14.15
CA LEU A 185 -1.05 -15.88 -12.92
C LEU A 185 -0.87 -14.97 -11.70
N ASP A 186 -1.50 -15.33 -10.58
CA ASP A 186 -1.31 -14.65 -9.29
C ASP A 186 -0.25 -15.37 -8.44
N PHE A 187 0.89 -14.71 -8.26
CA PHE A 187 2.02 -15.25 -7.48
C PHE A 187 2.04 -14.82 -6.01
N ARG A 188 0.96 -14.17 -5.51
CA ARG A 188 0.85 -13.74 -4.11
C ARG A 188 0.59 -14.89 -3.13
N GLY A 189 0.13 -16.05 -3.61
CA GLY A 189 -0.21 -17.19 -2.76
C GLY A 189 0.95 -17.66 -1.89
N GLU A 190 2.04 -18.09 -2.52
CA GLU A 190 3.23 -18.60 -1.82
C GLU A 190 3.93 -17.52 -0.97
N LEU A 191 3.78 -16.23 -1.32
CA LEU A 191 4.27 -15.12 -0.49
C LEU A 191 3.54 -15.05 0.84
N ILE A 192 2.22 -15.26 0.87
CA ILE A 192 1.45 -15.27 2.12
C ILE A 192 1.85 -16.47 2.98
N ASP A 193 2.05 -17.64 2.36
CA ASP A 193 2.47 -18.84 3.08
C ASP A 193 3.84 -18.65 3.75
N GLU A 194 4.80 -18.06 3.04
CA GLU A 194 6.13 -17.76 3.60
C GLU A 194 6.08 -16.67 4.67
N VAL A 195 5.24 -15.63 4.49
CA VAL A 195 5.01 -14.61 5.53
C VAL A 195 4.42 -15.24 6.80
N ILE A 196 3.49 -16.19 6.68
CA ILE A 196 2.94 -16.92 7.84
C ILE A 196 4.06 -17.72 8.53
N ALA A 197 4.88 -18.44 7.78
CA ALA A 197 5.98 -19.23 8.33
C ALA A 197 7.01 -18.33 9.06
N GLU A 198 7.44 -17.24 8.42
CA GLU A 198 8.38 -16.28 9.00
C GLU A 198 7.78 -15.58 10.22
N SER A 199 6.49 -15.24 10.19
CA SER A 199 5.83 -14.58 11.32
C SER A 199 5.80 -15.48 12.56
N LYS A 200 5.60 -16.80 12.37
CA LYS A 200 5.71 -17.80 13.46
C LYS A 200 7.13 -17.89 14.00
N ARG A 201 8.15 -17.93 13.13
CA ARG A 201 9.57 -17.93 13.54
C ARG A 201 9.92 -16.69 14.38
N ARG A 202 9.37 -15.54 14.00
CA ARG A 202 9.51 -14.25 14.71
C ARG A 202 8.61 -14.11 15.94
N LYS A 203 7.79 -15.11 16.26
CA LYS A 203 6.88 -15.14 17.44
C LYS A 203 5.85 -14.00 17.44
N TYR A 204 5.35 -13.64 16.25
CA TYR A 204 4.10 -12.89 16.14
C TYR A 204 2.92 -13.80 16.47
N GLU A 205 1.86 -13.22 17.02
CA GLU A 205 0.62 -13.92 17.40
C GLU A 205 -0.45 -13.81 16.32
N ARG A 206 -0.35 -12.79 15.47
CA ARG A 206 -1.28 -12.54 14.37
C ARG A 206 -0.64 -11.75 13.24
N ILE A 207 -1.28 -11.80 12.07
CA ILE A 207 -0.99 -10.99 10.90
C ILE A 207 -2.21 -10.13 10.58
N GLU A 208 -1.98 -8.85 10.29
CA GLU A 208 -2.98 -7.90 9.84
C GLU A 208 -2.65 -7.37 8.43
N VAL A 209 -3.68 -7.06 7.66
CA VAL A 209 -3.56 -6.47 6.32
C VAL A 209 -4.74 -5.57 6.02
N LEU A 210 -4.48 -4.42 5.38
CA LEU A 210 -5.51 -3.57 4.83
C LEU A 210 -5.88 -4.05 3.42
N SER A 211 -7.16 -4.16 3.14
CA SER A 211 -7.68 -4.71 1.87
C SER A 211 -8.79 -3.82 1.33
N GLY A 212 -8.81 -3.66 0.01
CA GLY A 212 -10.00 -3.20 -0.68
C GLY A 212 -11.06 -4.29 -0.63
N VAL A 213 -12.34 -3.92 -0.55
CA VAL A 213 -13.41 -4.92 -0.64
C VAL A 213 -13.43 -5.53 -2.04
N ARG A 214 -13.34 -4.69 -3.08
CA ARG A 214 -13.48 -5.09 -4.50
C ARG A 214 -12.19 -4.91 -5.30
N SER A 215 -11.39 -3.93 -4.93
CA SER A 215 -10.23 -3.44 -5.67
C SER A 215 -8.94 -4.21 -5.31
N PRO A 216 -7.93 -4.19 -6.19
CA PRO A 216 -6.63 -4.78 -5.90
C PRO A 216 -5.78 -3.90 -4.97
N PHE A 217 -6.27 -2.73 -4.55
CA PHE A 217 -5.55 -1.78 -3.71
C PHE A 217 -6.21 -1.69 -2.33
N PRO A 218 -5.45 -1.54 -1.21
CA PRO A 218 -4.00 -1.35 -1.15
C PRO A 218 -3.18 -2.63 -1.37
N ASN A 219 -3.74 -3.80 -1.05
CA ASN A 219 -3.00 -5.07 -1.04
C ASN A 219 -3.68 -6.21 -1.81
N GLY A 220 -4.92 -6.00 -2.26
CA GLY A 220 -5.73 -7.00 -2.92
C GLY A 220 -7.19 -6.90 -2.50
N PRO A 221 -8.08 -7.64 -3.19
CA PRO A 221 -9.48 -7.73 -2.80
C PRO A 221 -9.63 -8.62 -1.56
N LYS A 222 -10.63 -8.33 -0.72
CA LYS A 222 -10.89 -9.01 0.55
C LYS A 222 -10.91 -10.53 0.43
N ARG A 223 -11.59 -11.03 -0.61
CA ARG A 223 -11.73 -12.47 -0.90
C ARG A 223 -10.41 -13.21 -1.08
N PHE A 224 -9.37 -12.53 -1.59
CA PHE A 224 -8.04 -13.12 -1.75
C PHE A 224 -7.45 -13.54 -0.40
N PHE A 225 -7.62 -12.71 0.63
CA PHE A 225 -7.16 -12.99 1.98
C PHE A 225 -8.09 -13.93 2.74
N GLU A 226 -9.41 -13.81 2.54
CA GLU A 226 -10.39 -14.73 3.15
C GLU A 226 -10.15 -16.18 2.72
N SER A 227 -9.84 -16.42 1.44
CA SER A 227 -9.45 -17.75 0.94
C SER A 227 -8.19 -18.33 1.60
N ARG A 228 -7.41 -17.50 2.33
CA ARG A 228 -6.20 -17.87 3.08
C ARG A 228 -6.41 -17.84 4.59
N GLY A 229 -7.68 -17.79 5.01
CA GLY A 229 -8.06 -17.85 6.43
C GLY A 229 -7.75 -16.57 7.19
N PHE A 230 -7.75 -15.42 6.52
CA PHE A 230 -7.95 -14.14 7.19
C PHE A 230 -9.46 -13.90 7.37
N PHE A 231 -9.84 -13.16 8.40
CA PHE A 231 -11.22 -12.73 8.63
C PHE A 231 -11.30 -11.21 8.76
N CYS A 232 -12.47 -10.65 8.45
CA CYS A 232 -12.75 -9.24 8.59
C CYS A 232 -12.92 -8.88 10.06
N ASP A 233 -11.98 -8.14 10.62
CA ASP A 233 -12.05 -7.63 11.98
C ASP A 233 -12.86 -6.33 12.02
N LYS A 234 -12.57 -5.42 11.07
CA LYS A 234 -13.19 -4.09 11.04
C LYS A 234 -13.26 -3.51 9.63
N GLN A 235 -14.40 -2.90 9.29
CA GLN A 235 -14.50 -1.95 8.18
C GLN A 235 -13.99 -0.58 8.64
N LEU A 236 -12.97 -0.06 7.96
CA LEU A 236 -12.23 1.13 8.38
C LEU A 236 -12.65 2.40 7.64
N LEU A 237 -12.95 2.29 6.35
CA LEU A 237 -13.41 3.41 5.53
C LEU A 237 -14.52 2.95 4.59
N ASP A 238 -15.56 3.79 4.49
CA ASP A 238 -16.72 3.53 3.63
C ASP A 238 -16.48 3.91 2.17
N SER A 239 -15.51 4.80 1.91
CA SER A 239 -15.14 5.17 0.55
C SER A 239 -13.78 5.85 0.50
N VAL A 240 -12.90 5.33 -0.35
CA VAL A 240 -11.64 5.94 -0.75
C VAL A 240 -11.61 6.07 -2.25
N ILE A 241 -11.27 7.25 -2.75
CA ILE A 241 -11.13 7.51 -4.19
C ILE A 241 -9.74 7.08 -4.66
N MET A 242 -9.70 6.29 -5.72
CA MET A 242 -8.49 5.87 -6.41
C MET A 242 -8.64 6.14 -7.90
N LEU A 243 -7.55 6.00 -8.66
CA LEU A 243 -7.61 6.17 -10.12
C LEU A 243 -8.60 5.20 -10.79
N SER A 244 -8.74 3.99 -10.23
CA SER A 244 -9.58 2.90 -10.77
C SER A 244 -11.05 2.96 -10.35
N GLY A 245 -11.43 3.88 -9.45
CA GLY A 245 -12.77 3.92 -8.85
C GLY A 245 -12.71 4.21 -7.37
N SER A 246 -13.83 4.03 -6.67
CA SER A 246 -13.89 4.09 -5.21
C SER A 246 -14.09 2.73 -4.58
N ASP A 247 -13.51 2.52 -3.40
CA ASP A 247 -13.68 1.27 -2.67
C ASP A 247 -13.75 1.48 -1.16
N GLU A 248 -14.34 0.49 -0.50
CA GLU A 248 -14.34 0.36 0.95
C GLU A 248 -13.06 -0.35 1.39
N ILE A 249 -12.57 0.00 2.58
CA ILE A 249 -11.32 -0.55 3.12
C ILE A 249 -11.62 -1.32 4.39
N SER A 250 -11.14 -2.56 4.43
CA SER A 250 -11.27 -3.46 5.58
C SER A 250 -9.89 -3.78 6.17
N LEU A 251 -9.84 -3.91 7.50
CA LEU A 251 -8.76 -4.58 8.20
C LEU A 251 -9.08 -6.07 8.30
N LEU A 252 -8.17 -6.88 7.78
CA LEU A 252 -8.26 -8.34 7.83
C LEU A 252 -7.18 -8.89 8.75
N THR A 253 -7.55 -9.88 9.55
CA THR A 253 -6.70 -10.45 10.59
C THR A 253 -6.60 -11.96 10.44
N LYS A 254 -5.43 -12.52 10.73
CA LYS A 254 -5.18 -13.97 10.82
C LYS A 254 -4.38 -14.29 12.08
N ALA A 255 -4.90 -15.17 12.91
CA ALA A 255 -4.15 -15.74 14.04
C ALA A 255 -3.08 -16.73 13.56
N LEU A 256 -1.95 -16.80 14.27
CA LEU A 256 -0.79 -17.65 13.92
C LEU A 256 -0.65 -18.90 14.80
#